data_AF-A0A6N8ZYD6-F1
#
_entry.id   AF-A0A6N8ZYD6-F1
#
_cell.length_a   1.000
_cell.length_b   1.000
_cell.length_c   1.000
_cell.angle_alpha   90.00
_cell.angle_beta   90.00
_cell.angle_gamma   90.00
#
_symmetry.space_group_name_H-M   'P 1'
#
loop_
_entity.id
_entity.type
_entity.pdbx_description
1 polymer ?
#
loop_
_entity_poly.entity_id
_entity_poly.type
_entity_poly.pdbx_seq_one_letter_code
_entity_poly.pdbx_strand_id
1 'polypeptide(L)'
;MPTRRIMPTRFTALILAAALVAVGCGGGDDSSGTTALPTQNATTATSSTAPPDTGSEVEVSEEPSEPDEPDQAADQGDTSGPDTTLPPAIPPYQVVHRLILDDITTLVIEVEPGAYTDVQLENLVYEIVDTYSPNQAIVVDDRQAADLAIKDDLTTEEQSYLDEHTFLRIENGVEVTFHGPYAEVGGLTVGS
;
A
#
# COMPACT_ATOMS: atom_id res chain seq x y z
N MET A 1 -38.17 -24.24 -15.25
CA MET A 1 -36.74 -24.56 -15.44
C MET A 1 -36.38 -24.33 -16.90
N PRO A 2 -35.72 -23.22 -17.26
CA PRO A 2 -35.04 -23.09 -18.53
C PRO A 2 -33.53 -23.34 -18.37
N THR A 3 -33.06 -24.18 -19.26
CA THR A 3 -31.73 -24.78 -19.38
C THR A 3 -30.73 -23.76 -19.93
N ARG A 4 -29.59 -23.60 -19.25
CA ARG A 4 -28.41 -22.91 -19.79
C ARG A 4 -27.93 -23.61 -21.06
N ARG A 5 -27.65 -22.86 -22.12
CA ARG A 5 -26.76 -23.28 -23.23
C ARG A 5 -25.66 -22.26 -23.42
N ILE A 6 -24.46 -22.81 -23.54
CA ILE A 6 -23.12 -22.23 -23.54
C ILE A 6 -22.68 -21.91 -24.99
N MET A 7 -22.18 -20.67 -25.21
CA MET A 7 -21.13 -20.19 -26.16
C MET A 7 -21.26 -20.46 -27.70
N PRO A 8 -20.71 -19.58 -28.57
CA PRO A 8 -19.26 -19.39 -28.73
C PRO A 8 -18.75 -17.94 -28.88
N THR A 9 -17.59 -17.77 -28.25
CA THR A 9 -16.43 -16.92 -28.55
C THR A 9 -16.34 -16.43 -29.99
N ARG A 10 -16.21 -15.11 -30.17
CA ARG A 10 -15.58 -14.51 -31.35
C ARG A 10 -14.53 -13.49 -30.91
N PHE A 11 -13.30 -14.01 -30.79
CA PHE A 11 -12.08 -13.25 -30.97
C PHE A 11 -12.19 -12.42 -32.25
N THR A 12 -12.20 -11.09 -32.15
CA THR A 12 -11.95 -10.21 -33.29
C THR A 12 -10.82 -9.27 -32.87
N ALA A 13 -9.61 -9.62 -33.28
CA ALA A 13 -8.44 -8.77 -33.19
C ALA A 13 -8.65 -7.54 -34.07
N LEU A 14 -8.53 -6.34 -33.49
CA LEU A 14 -8.47 -5.10 -34.24
C LEU A 14 -7.05 -4.53 -34.09
N ILE A 15 -6.23 -4.83 -35.08
CA ILE A 15 -4.91 -4.23 -35.29
C ILE A 15 -5.16 -2.76 -35.67
N LEU A 16 -4.80 -1.82 -34.80
CA LEU A 16 -4.71 -0.41 -35.16
C LEU A 16 -3.24 -0.01 -35.25
N ALA A 17 -2.74 0.08 -36.48
CA ALA A 17 -1.48 0.72 -36.80
C ALA A 17 -1.68 2.24 -36.72
N ALA A 18 -0.94 2.93 -35.85
CA ALA A 18 -0.80 4.38 -35.88
C ALA A 18 0.63 4.73 -36.30
N ALA A 19 0.70 5.38 -37.46
CA ALA A 19 1.92 5.71 -38.17
C ALA A 19 2.71 6.84 -37.49
N LEU A 20 4.03 6.69 -37.50
CA LEU A 20 5.03 7.73 -37.28
C LEU A 20 4.78 8.95 -38.19
N VAL A 21 4.72 10.14 -37.58
CA VAL A 21 5.05 11.40 -38.27
C VAL A 21 6.17 12.08 -37.49
N ALA A 22 7.37 12.00 -38.05
CA ALA A 22 8.51 12.81 -37.67
C ALA A 22 8.48 14.13 -38.46
N VAL A 23 8.36 15.24 -37.75
CA VAL A 23 8.64 16.64 -38.17
C VAL A 23 9.02 17.34 -36.86
N GLY A 24 10.11 18.06 -36.65
CA GLY A 24 11.16 18.62 -37.48
C GLY A 24 11.80 19.72 -36.62
N CYS A 25 13.14 19.84 -36.63
CA CYS A 25 13.92 20.80 -35.85
C CYS A 25 13.49 22.27 -36.02
N GLY A 26 13.57 23.01 -34.91
CA GLY A 26 13.77 24.46 -34.80
C GLY A 26 13.70 24.82 -33.31
N GLY A 27 14.76 25.23 -32.61
CA GLY A 27 15.82 26.16 -33.00
C GLY A 27 15.34 27.57 -32.70
N GLY A 28 15.54 28.06 -31.47
CA GLY A 28 15.11 29.39 -31.04
C GLY A 28 15.50 29.70 -29.60
N ASP A 29 16.57 30.49 -29.49
CA ASP A 29 17.31 30.99 -28.35
C ASP A 29 16.50 31.69 -27.23
N ASP A 30 17.11 31.62 -26.04
CA ASP A 30 17.18 32.61 -24.97
C ASP A 30 15.94 33.47 -24.63
N SER A 31 15.38 33.19 -23.45
CA SER A 31 14.94 34.25 -22.54
C SER A 31 15.14 33.83 -21.09
N SER A 32 16.28 34.27 -20.56
CA SER A 32 16.52 34.40 -19.13
C SER A 32 15.45 35.30 -18.52
N GLY A 33 14.57 34.72 -17.71
CA GLY A 33 13.51 35.42 -17.00
C GLY A 33 13.49 35.04 -15.52
N THR A 34 14.55 35.40 -14.80
CA THR A 34 14.56 35.44 -13.33
C THR A 34 13.38 36.28 -12.84
N THR A 35 12.40 35.65 -12.17
CA THR A 35 11.43 36.37 -11.33
C THR A 35 11.39 35.73 -9.95
N ALA A 36 11.69 36.57 -8.98
CA ALA A 36 12.00 36.25 -7.60
C ALA A 36 10.76 35.78 -6.80
N LEU A 37 11.08 34.98 -5.78
CA LEU A 37 10.26 34.57 -4.65
C LEU A 37 9.49 35.74 -4.00
N PRO A 38 8.28 35.47 -3.49
CA PRO A 38 7.89 35.97 -2.18
C PRO A 38 8.01 34.87 -1.12
N THR A 39 8.98 35.07 -0.23
CA THR A 39 9.02 34.50 1.13
C THR A 39 7.67 34.76 1.82
N GLN A 40 6.98 33.68 2.22
CA GLN A 40 6.05 33.77 3.35
C GLN A 40 6.45 32.75 4.40
N ASN A 41 7.11 33.27 5.44
CA ASN A 41 7.10 32.70 6.77
C ASN A 41 5.66 32.59 7.27
N ALA A 42 5.22 31.39 7.64
CA ALA A 42 4.19 31.22 8.64
C ALA A 42 4.62 30.10 9.60
N THR A 43 5.17 30.56 10.72
CA THR A 43 5.53 29.80 11.92
C THR A 43 4.28 29.43 12.72
N THR A 44 4.42 28.36 13.53
CA THR A 44 3.64 28.00 14.75
C THR A 44 2.27 27.34 14.52
N ALA A 45 1.86 26.28 15.22
CA ALA A 45 2.33 25.74 16.50
C ALA A 45 2.09 24.22 16.61
N THR A 46 3.04 23.52 17.21
CA THR A 46 2.89 22.19 17.79
C THR A 46 2.12 22.31 19.12
N SER A 47 0.90 21.76 19.17
CA SER A 47 0.23 21.47 20.44
C SER A 47 0.66 20.09 20.92
N SER A 48 1.62 20.08 21.84
CA SER A 48 1.97 18.95 22.69
C SER A 48 0.96 18.90 23.84
N THR A 49 0.09 17.90 23.84
CA THR A 49 -0.70 17.52 25.02
C THR A 49 0.03 16.35 25.68
N ALA A 50 0.70 16.65 26.79
CA ALA A 50 1.27 15.67 27.69
C ALA A 50 0.16 14.82 28.37
N PRO A 51 0.45 13.57 28.74
CA PRO A 51 -0.50 12.66 29.38
C PRO A 51 -0.81 13.07 30.84
N PRO A 52 -2.03 12.85 31.34
CA PRO A 52 -2.28 12.84 32.77
C PRO A 52 -1.68 11.57 33.39
N ASP A 53 -0.65 11.80 34.19
CA ASP A 53 -0.19 10.97 35.30
C ASP A 53 -1.35 10.74 36.29
N THR A 54 -1.64 9.49 36.63
CA THR A 54 -2.36 9.13 37.86
C THR A 54 -1.78 7.83 38.37
N GLY A 55 -0.68 7.97 39.11
CA GLY A 55 -0.23 6.97 40.06
C GLY A 55 -1.11 6.88 41.32
N SER A 56 -0.84 5.81 42.08
CA SER A 56 -1.30 5.50 43.46
C SER A 56 -2.73 4.97 43.56
N GLU A 57 -3.06 3.89 44.27
CA GLU A 57 -2.45 3.08 45.34
C GLU A 57 -3.24 1.73 45.32
N VAL A 58 -2.75 0.57 45.78
CA VAL A 58 -2.95 0.05 47.15
C VAL A 58 -2.43 -1.43 47.21
N GLU A 59 -1.64 -1.71 48.26
CA GLU A 59 -1.41 -2.97 49.07
C GLU A 59 -1.29 -4.34 48.35
N VAL A 60 -0.18 -5.12 48.42
CA VAL A 60 0.59 -5.72 49.54
C VAL A 60 -0.24 -6.60 50.50
N SER A 61 -0.11 -7.93 50.34
CA SER A 61 -0.12 -9.01 51.35
C SER A 61 -0.31 -10.35 50.63
N GLU A 62 0.25 -11.51 50.96
CA GLU A 62 1.29 -12.00 51.86
C GLU A 62 1.61 -13.44 51.37
N GLU A 63 2.80 -13.94 51.67
CA GLU A 63 3.28 -15.34 51.59
C GLU A 63 2.32 -16.37 52.24
N PRO A 64 2.49 -17.72 52.18
CA PRO A 64 3.75 -18.51 52.08
C PRO A 64 3.64 -19.71 51.08
N SER A 65 4.66 -20.51 50.73
CA SER A 65 5.59 -21.27 51.56
C SER A 65 6.65 -21.92 50.65
N GLU A 66 7.90 -21.91 51.08
CA GLU A 66 8.95 -22.82 50.60
C GLU A 66 8.64 -24.26 51.03
N PRO A 67 9.13 -25.24 50.26
CA PRO A 67 9.90 -26.29 50.90
C PRO A 67 11.25 -26.54 50.22
N ASP A 68 12.28 -26.54 51.05
CA ASP A 68 13.66 -26.95 50.81
C ASP A 68 13.82 -28.32 50.10
N GLU A 69 14.60 -28.29 49.00
CA GLU A 69 15.72 -29.18 48.60
C GLU A 69 15.52 -30.72 48.46
N PRO A 70 16.44 -31.51 47.83
CA PRO A 70 17.68 -31.19 47.10
C PRO A 70 17.85 -31.90 45.72
N ASP A 71 18.96 -31.57 45.04
CA ASP A 71 19.75 -32.42 44.12
C ASP A 71 19.05 -33.11 42.93
N GLN A 72 19.25 -32.58 41.73
CA GLN A 72 19.53 -33.43 40.57
C GLN A 72 20.32 -32.69 39.49
N ALA A 73 21.50 -33.24 39.24
CA ALA A 73 22.46 -32.81 38.24
C ALA A 73 21.93 -32.97 36.80
N ALA A 74 22.38 -32.04 35.95
CA ALA A 74 22.47 -32.13 34.50
C ALA A 74 21.15 -32.29 33.73
N ASP A 75 20.59 -31.16 33.32
CA ASP A 75 20.02 -31.06 31.98
C ASP A 75 20.46 -29.72 31.39
N GLN A 76 21.42 -29.76 30.45
CA GLN A 76 21.64 -28.66 29.52
C GLN A 76 20.48 -28.68 28.54
N GLY A 77 19.31 -28.28 29.03
CA GLY A 77 18.17 -27.96 28.21
C GLY A 77 18.57 -26.74 27.38
N ASP A 78 18.90 -27.01 26.12
CA ASP A 78 18.86 -26.04 25.04
C ASP A 78 17.45 -25.43 25.04
N THR A 79 17.23 -24.39 25.84
CA THR A 79 16.04 -23.56 25.78
C THR A 79 16.17 -22.65 24.57
N SER A 80 16.28 -23.24 23.38
CA SER A 80 15.67 -22.67 22.18
C SER A 80 14.17 -22.75 22.41
N GLY A 81 13.64 -21.79 23.18
CA GLY A 81 12.22 -21.50 23.15
C GLY A 81 11.80 -21.26 21.69
N PRO A 82 10.55 -21.57 21.32
CA PRO A 82 10.10 -21.26 19.97
C PRO A 82 10.30 -19.77 19.73
N ASP A 83 11.22 -19.42 18.82
CA ASP A 83 11.34 -18.07 18.28
C ASP A 83 9.97 -17.76 17.66
N THR A 84 9.15 -17.07 18.45
CA THR A 84 7.81 -16.70 18.04
C THR A 84 7.99 -15.47 17.16
N THR A 85 8.38 -15.72 15.90
CA THR A 85 8.43 -14.68 14.89
C THR A 85 7.01 -14.17 14.69
N LEU A 86 6.74 -12.97 15.20
CA LEU A 86 5.49 -12.27 14.93
C LEU A 86 5.35 -12.14 13.40
N PRO A 87 4.16 -12.38 12.84
CA PRO A 87 3.95 -12.13 11.42
C PRO A 87 4.32 -10.67 11.11
N PRO A 88 4.96 -10.39 9.97
CA PRO A 88 5.37 -9.04 9.64
C PRO A 88 4.12 -8.14 9.59
N ALA A 89 4.23 -7.00 10.30
CA ALA A 89 3.12 -6.07 10.44
C ALA A 89 2.69 -5.52 9.07
N ILE A 90 1.37 -5.46 8.85
CA ILE A 90 0.77 -4.81 7.68
C ILE A 90 1.13 -3.31 7.73
N PRO A 91 1.59 -2.71 6.62
CA PRO A 91 1.79 -1.28 6.50
C PRO A 91 0.54 -0.49 6.91
N PRO A 92 0.67 0.63 7.64
CA PRO A 92 -0.47 1.48 7.93
C PRO A 92 -1.02 2.04 6.60
N TYR A 93 -2.32 1.87 6.40
CA TYR A 93 -3.00 2.26 5.17
C TYR A 93 -4.35 2.91 5.46
N GLN A 94 -4.83 3.72 4.50
CA GLN A 94 -6.15 4.28 4.51
C GLN A 94 -6.81 4.16 3.13
N VAL A 95 -8.11 3.86 3.11
CA VAL A 95 -8.90 3.93 1.88
C VAL A 95 -9.26 5.39 1.63
N VAL A 96 -8.69 5.96 0.58
CA VAL A 96 -8.87 7.37 0.22
C VAL A 96 -10.12 7.56 -0.63
N HIS A 97 -10.25 6.75 -1.67
CA HIS A 97 -11.39 6.78 -2.57
C HIS A 97 -11.99 5.40 -2.72
N ARG A 98 -13.32 5.36 -2.81
CA ARG A 98 -14.08 4.16 -3.17
C ARG A 98 -15.07 4.54 -4.26
N LEU A 99 -14.84 4.02 -5.45
CA LEU A 99 -15.64 4.24 -6.64
C LEU A 99 -16.42 2.97 -6.96
N ILE A 100 -17.71 3.13 -7.31
CA ILE A 100 -18.57 2.03 -7.75
C ILE A 100 -19.22 2.48 -9.06
N LEU A 101 -18.74 1.93 -10.17
CA LEU A 101 -19.23 2.20 -11.52
C LEU A 101 -19.58 0.88 -12.20
N ASP A 102 -20.79 0.75 -12.72
CA ASP A 102 -21.24 -0.45 -13.45
C ASP A 102 -20.94 -1.79 -12.72
N ASP A 103 -21.20 -1.82 -11.41
CA ASP A 103 -20.90 -2.93 -10.50
C ASP A 103 -19.40 -3.27 -10.32
N ILE A 104 -18.50 -2.43 -10.85
CA ILE A 104 -17.06 -2.49 -10.62
C ILE A 104 -16.69 -1.58 -9.45
N THR A 105 -16.14 -2.17 -8.39
CA THR A 105 -15.60 -1.44 -7.23
C THR A 105 -14.11 -1.19 -7.42
N THR A 106 -13.74 0.08 -7.52
CA THR A 106 -12.34 0.53 -7.54
C THR A 106 -11.99 1.23 -6.22
N LEU A 107 -10.94 0.76 -5.56
CA LEU A 107 -10.39 1.38 -4.37
C LEU A 107 -9.10 2.13 -4.70
N VAL A 108 -8.93 3.29 -4.08
CA VAL A 108 -7.64 3.97 -4.02
C VAL A 108 -7.21 4.02 -2.58
N ILE A 109 -6.03 3.47 -2.32
CA ILE A 109 -5.50 3.24 -0.98
C ILE A 109 -4.19 3.99 -0.87
N GLU A 110 -4.06 4.78 0.17
CA GLU A 110 -2.83 5.48 0.52
C GLU A 110 -2.17 4.72 1.67
N VAL A 111 -0.91 4.38 1.47
CA VAL A 111 -0.04 3.77 2.48
C VAL A 111 0.94 4.84 2.92
N GLU A 112 1.30 4.88 4.20
CA GLU A 112 2.32 5.83 4.64
C GLU A 112 3.63 5.62 3.85
N PRO A 113 4.39 6.67 3.53
CA PRO A 113 5.66 6.50 2.84
C PRO A 113 6.66 5.75 3.74
N GLY A 114 7.29 4.71 3.19
CA GLY A 114 8.19 3.85 3.93
C GLY A 114 8.89 2.80 3.08
N ALA A 115 9.90 2.15 3.66
CA ALA A 115 10.54 0.98 3.08
C ALA A 115 9.81 -0.27 3.58
N TYR A 116 8.99 -0.85 2.70
CA TYR A 116 8.23 -2.05 2.99
C TYR A 116 8.94 -3.27 2.44
N THR A 117 8.86 -4.39 3.15
CA THR A 117 9.29 -5.67 2.60
C THR A 117 8.20 -6.27 1.73
N ASP A 118 8.58 -7.15 0.81
CA ASP A 118 7.65 -7.88 -0.05
C ASP A 118 6.55 -8.55 0.77
N VAL A 119 6.90 -9.18 1.89
CA VAL A 119 5.96 -9.86 2.79
C VAL A 119 4.97 -8.88 3.44
N GLN A 120 5.40 -7.65 3.75
CA GLN A 120 4.50 -6.63 4.29
C GLN A 120 3.47 -6.17 3.24
N LEU A 121 3.90 -6.00 2.00
CA LEU A 121 3.02 -5.62 0.90
C LEU A 121 2.08 -6.77 0.51
N GLU A 122 2.55 -8.02 0.52
CA GLU A 122 1.71 -9.20 0.34
C GLU A 122 0.63 -9.27 1.43
N ASN A 123 1.00 -9.08 2.70
CA ASN A 123 0.04 -9.06 3.80
C ASN A 123 -1.00 -7.94 3.63
N LEU A 124 -0.59 -6.76 3.14
CA LEU A 124 -1.51 -5.68 2.79
C LEU A 124 -2.48 -6.09 1.66
N VAL A 125 -1.97 -6.75 0.62
CA VAL A 125 -2.79 -7.25 -0.49
C VAL A 125 -3.86 -8.24 0.01
N TYR A 126 -3.47 -9.20 0.85
CA TYR A 126 -4.43 -10.14 1.45
C TYR A 126 -5.50 -9.44 2.26
N GLU A 127 -5.10 -8.48 3.10
CA GLU A 127 -6.03 -7.66 3.89
C GLU A 127 -7.02 -6.90 2.99
N ILE A 128 -6.55 -6.30 1.90
CA ILE A 128 -7.39 -5.54 0.98
C ILE A 128 -8.43 -6.44 0.28
N VAL A 129 -7.97 -7.60 -0.23
CA VAL A 129 -8.83 -8.54 -0.96
C VAL A 129 -9.85 -9.20 -0.03
N ASP A 130 -9.43 -9.61 1.17
CA ASP A 130 -10.29 -10.27 2.15
C ASP A 130 -11.31 -9.29 2.76
N THR A 131 -10.86 -8.08 3.12
CA THR A 131 -11.71 -7.10 3.81
C THR A 131 -12.69 -6.41 2.87
N TYR A 132 -12.23 -5.99 1.69
CA TYR A 132 -13.04 -5.15 0.80
C TYR A 132 -13.51 -5.85 -0.47
N SER A 133 -12.85 -6.95 -0.85
CA SER A 133 -13.10 -7.69 -2.10
C SER A 133 -13.32 -6.77 -3.31
N PRO A 134 -12.40 -5.85 -3.61
CA PRO A 134 -12.58 -4.91 -4.70
C PRO A 134 -12.46 -5.62 -6.05
N ASN A 135 -12.98 -5.02 -7.12
CA ASN A 135 -12.67 -5.44 -8.48
C ASN A 135 -11.32 -4.89 -8.93
N GLN A 136 -10.98 -3.68 -8.48
CA GLN A 136 -9.72 -3.00 -8.73
C GLN A 136 -9.24 -2.29 -7.47
N ALA A 137 -7.94 -2.26 -7.24
CA ALA A 137 -7.34 -1.40 -6.23
C ALA A 137 -6.05 -0.76 -6.74
N ILE A 138 -5.81 0.49 -6.39
CA ILE A 138 -4.58 1.21 -6.67
C ILE A 138 -4.00 1.62 -5.33
N VAL A 139 -2.80 1.17 -5.02
CA VAL A 139 -2.10 1.49 -3.78
C VAL A 139 -0.99 2.48 -4.09
N VAL A 140 -1.03 3.63 -3.43
CA VAL A 140 -0.09 4.74 -3.59
C VAL A 140 0.50 5.15 -2.25
N ASP A 141 1.61 5.89 -2.28
CA ASP A 141 2.29 6.41 -1.09
C ASP A 141 2.13 7.91 -0.85
N ASP A 142 1.45 8.59 -1.78
CA ASP A 142 1.22 10.02 -1.71
C ASP A 142 -0.26 10.37 -1.95
N ARG A 143 -0.73 11.37 -1.21
CA ARG A 143 -2.12 11.82 -1.25
C ARG A 143 -2.50 12.42 -2.60
N GLN A 144 -1.61 13.20 -3.20
CA GLN A 144 -1.83 13.79 -4.52
C GLN A 144 -1.93 12.68 -5.58
N ALA A 145 -1.11 11.63 -5.47
CA ALA A 145 -1.24 10.47 -6.36
C ALA A 145 -2.60 9.78 -6.19
N ALA A 146 -3.12 9.66 -4.96
CA ALA A 146 -4.44 9.10 -4.72
C ALA A 146 -5.56 9.91 -5.40
N ASP A 147 -5.47 11.23 -5.36
CA ASP A 147 -6.44 12.12 -6.03
C ASP A 147 -6.31 12.09 -7.55
N LEU A 148 -5.10 11.88 -8.08
CA LEU A 148 -4.88 11.67 -9.52
C LEU A 148 -5.38 10.31 -10.01
N ALA A 149 -5.34 9.27 -9.17
CA ALA A 149 -5.76 7.91 -9.53
C ALA A 149 -7.26 7.80 -9.91
N ILE A 150 -8.08 8.76 -9.50
CA ILE A 150 -9.51 8.82 -9.84
C ILE A 150 -9.84 9.78 -10.98
N LYS A 151 -8.83 10.43 -11.56
CA LYS A 151 -9.02 11.42 -12.62
C LYS A 151 -9.00 10.73 -13.99
N ASP A 152 -10.04 10.97 -14.80
CA ASP A 152 -10.16 10.33 -16.12
C ASP A 152 -9.15 10.86 -17.14
N ASP A 153 -8.85 12.17 -17.11
CA ASP A 153 -7.98 12.86 -18.06
C ASP A 153 -6.69 13.35 -17.39
N LEU A 154 -5.72 12.46 -17.25
CA LEU A 154 -4.38 12.79 -16.75
C LEU A 154 -3.50 13.37 -17.87
N THR A 155 -2.79 14.44 -17.56
CA THR A 155 -1.67 14.90 -18.40
C THR A 155 -0.49 13.94 -18.31
N THR A 156 0.47 14.02 -19.23
CA THR A 156 1.68 13.19 -19.19
C THR A 156 2.46 13.35 -17.88
N GLU A 157 2.53 14.57 -17.35
CA GLU A 157 3.22 14.86 -16.09
C GLU A 157 2.48 14.24 -14.90
N GLU A 158 1.15 14.40 -14.86
CA GLU A 158 0.32 13.80 -13.80
C GLU A 158 0.35 12.27 -13.84
N GLN A 159 0.32 11.67 -15.05
CA GLN A 159 0.43 10.23 -15.22
C GLN A 159 1.79 9.72 -14.72
N SER A 160 2.88 10.40 -15.10
CA SER A 160 4.22 10.03 -14.63
C SER A 160 4.33 10.13 -13.10
N TYR A 161 3.71 11.15 -12.50
CA TYR A 161 3.67 11.31 -11.05
C TYR A 161 2.89 10.18 -10.37
N LEU A 162 1.71 9.84 -10.90
CA LEU A 162 0.92 8.71 -10.39
C LEU A 162 1.70 7.40 -10.48
N ASP A 163 2.39 7.15 -11.60
CA ASP A 163 3.14 5.91 -11.80
C ASP A 163 4.37 5.82 -10.87
N GLU A 164 5.04 6.93 -10.59
CA GLU A 164 6.15 7.02 -9.63
C GLU A 164 5.69 6.70 -8.20
N HIS A 165 4.49 7.15 -7.84
CA HIS A 165 3.91 7.00 -6.51
C HIS A 165 2.98 5.78 -6.36
N THR A 166 2.89 4.91 -7.37
CA THR A 166 2.10 3.66 -7.30
C THR A 166 3.00 2.51 -6.85
N PHE A 167 2.58 1.81 -5.79
CA PHE A 167 3.28 0.61 -5.30
C PHE A 167 2.75 -0.67 -5.91
N LEU A 168 1.44 -0.81 -6.01
CA LEU A 168 0.82 -1.99 -6.62
C LEU A 168 -0.57 -1.67 -7.14
N ARG A 169 -1.02 -2.50 -8.06
CA ARG A 169 -2.38 -2.52 -8.59
C ARG A 169 -2.97 -3.91 -8.44
N ILE A 170 -4.24 -3.95 -8.03
CA ILE A 170 -5.06 -5.15 -8.03
C ILE A 170 -6.05 -5.01 -9.19
N GLU A 171 -6.10 -6.02 -10.04
CA GLU A 171 -7.00 -6.14 -11.18
C GLU A 171 -7.78 -7.45 -11.07
N ASN A 172 -8.97 -7.49 -11.68
CA ASN A 172 -9.83 -8.67 -11.67
C ASN A 172 -10.13 -9.23 -10.26
N GLY A 173 -9.99 -8.40 -9.24
CA GLY A 173 -10.14 -8.68 -7.81
C GLY A 173 -9.06 -9.54 -7.14
N VAL A 174 -8.14 -10.15 -7.90
CA VAL A 174 -7.14 -11.08 -7.35
C VAL A 174 -5.77 -11.02 -8.04
N GLU A 175 -5.66 -10.37 -9.19
CA GLU A 175 -4.42 -10.26 -9.94
C GLU A 175 -3.66 -9.03 -9.47
N VAL A 176 -2.46 -9.22 -8.95
CA VAL A 176 -1.67 -8.16 -8.31
C VAL A 176 -0.45 -7.91 -9.16
N THR A 177 -0.19 -6.64 -9.48
CA THR A 177 1.03 -6.19 -10.17
C THR A 177 1.74 -5.18 -9.30
N PHE A 178 3.00 -5.43 -8.97
CA PHE A 178 3.84 -4.48 -8.23
C PHE A 178 4.51 -3.48 -9.17
N HIS A 179 4.71 -2.26 -8.70
CA HIS A 179 5.21 -1.11 -9.44
C HIS A 179 6.36 -0.41 -8.67
N GLY A 180 7.00 0.54 -9.34
CA GLY A 180 8.06 1.36 -8.76
C GLY A 180 9.20 0.53 -8.16
N PRO A 181 9.63 0.80 -6.91
CA PRO A 181 10.73 0.08 -6.27
C PRO A 181 10.42 -1.40 -6.00
N TYR A 182 9.15 -1.80 -6.06
CA TYR A 182 8.70 -3.17 -5.78
C TYR A 182 8.39 -3.96 -7.06
N ALA A 183 8.64 -3.40 -8.24
CA ALA A 183 8.35 -4.07 -9.51
C ALA A 183 9.10 -5.42 -9.68
N GLU A 184 10.22 -5.61 -8.97
CA GLU A 184 10.97 -6.87 -8.97
C GLU A 184 10.27 -8.03 -8.25
N VAL A 185 9.31 -7.73 -7.36
CA VAL A 185 8.43 -8.72 -6.72
C VAL A 185 7.58 -9.45 -7.77
N GLY A 186 7.26 -8.76 -8.87
CA GLY A 186 6.57 -9.33 -10.02
C GLY A 186 5.05 -9.25 -9.90
N GLY A 187 4.36 -10.33 -10.26
CA GLY A 187 2.91 -10.43 -10.17
C GLY A 187 2.48 -11.62 -9.32
N LEU A 188 1.41 -11.44 -8.56
CA LEU A 188 0.85 -12.43 -7.65
C LEU A 188 -0.64 -12.64 -7.96
N THR A 189 -1.14 -13.87 -7.79
CA THR A 189 -2.58 -14.14 -7.77
C THR A 189 -3.00 -14.55 -6.36
N VAL A 190 -3.98 -13.84 -5.79
CA VAL A 190 -4.49 -14.15 -4.45
C VAL A 190 -5.44 -15.36 -4.51
N GLY A 191 -5.19 -16.36 -3.66
CA GLY A 191 -6.09 -17.51 -3.47
C GLY A 191 -5.92 -18.67 -4.46
N SER A 192 -4.80 -18.73 -5.18
CA SER A 192 -4.44 -19.85 -6.08
C SER A 192 -3.89 -21.08 -5.38
#